data_AF-A0A9W6HKJ8-F1
#
_entry.id   AF-A0A9W6HKJ8-F1
#
_cell.length_a   1.000
_cell.length_b   1.000
_cell.length_c   1.000
_cell.angle_alpha   90.00
_cell.angle_beta   90.00
_cell.angle_gamma   90.00
#
_symmetry.space_group_name_H-M   'P 1'
#
loop_
_entity.id
_entity.type
_entity.pdbx_description
1 polymer ?
#
loop_
_entity_poly.entity_id
_entity_poly.type
_entity_poly.pdbx_seq_one_letter_code
_entity_poly.pdbx_strand_id
1 'polypeptide(L)'
;MAKTKKAERAALDAIGAASAAVTRAEKTAKRLPKKQARLLDDVIDDAREAADVTKKKLRRKPDKVAHDAERAARRLERAVAKAVAAAERKARLRAEAHSAAVAAAEAERVAAQRAAEAKAARKAARRSEKVAARAELDAAAADDALAVALSAPAPEPESASAPLMLVDDEDSPAAGDLERLTVAQLRSRARALGHSGYSRLTKAALIGLLS
;
A
#
# COMPACT_ATOMS: atom_id res chain seq x y z
N MET A 1 27.68 -39.44 -58.76
CA MET A 1 27.60 -38.47 -57.64
C MET A 1 28.80 -38.67 -56.71
N ALA A 2 29.84 -37.84 -56.81
CA ALA A 2 30.98 -37.94 -55.90
C ALA A 2 30.49 -37.61 -54.47
N LYS A 3 30.57 -38.60 -53.57
CA LYS A 3 30.19 -38.42 -52.17
C LYS A 3 31.03 -37.27 -51.60
N THR A 4 30.39 -36.26 -51.03
CA THR A 4 31.09 -35.23 -50.25
C THR A 4 31.97 -35.91 -49.22
N LYS A 5 33.23 -35.47 -49.12
CA LYS A 5 34.19 -36.07 -48.19
C LYS A 5 33.68 -35.82 -46.77
N LYS A 6 33.96 -36.74 -45.83
CA LYS A 6 33.52 -36.62 -44.42
C LYS A 6 33.83 -35.23 -43.83
N ALA A 7 35.02 -34.70 -44.11
CA ALA A 7 35.44 -33.37 -43.69
C ALA A 7 34.58 -32.24 -44.29
N GLU A 8 34.20 -32.33 -45.57
CA GLU A 8 33.33 -31.33 -46.20
C GLU A 8 31.93 -31.33 -45.58
N ARG A 9 31.40 -32.49 -45.19
CA ARG A 9 30.12 -32.58 -44.46
C ARG A 9 30.21 -31.93 -43.09
N ALA A 10 31.26 -32.26 -42.32
CA ALA A 10 31.48 -31.65 -41.01
C ALA A 10 31.60 -30.11 -41.10
N ALA A 11 32.26 -29.61 -42.15
CA ALA A 11 32.33 -28.17 -42.40
C ALA A 11 30.96 -27.56 -42.71
N LEU A 12 30.13 -28.21 -43.51
CA LEU A 12 28.75 -27.77 -43.79
C LEU A 12 27.89 -27.77 -42.53
N ASP A 13 28.01 -28.81 -41.69
CA ASP A 13 27.28 -28.90 -40.43
C ASP A 13 27.70 -27.76 -39.47
N ALA A 14 29.01 -27.46 -39.39
CA ALA A 14 29.53 -26.36 -38.58
C ALA A 14 29.07 -24.97 -39.08
N ILE A 15 29.02 -24.75 -40.40
CA ILE A 15 28.46 -23.53 -41.00
C ILE A 15 26.95 -23.42 -40.67
N GLY A 16 26.22 -24.53 -40.77
CA GLY A 16 24.81 -24.60 -40.37
C GLY A 16 24.61 -24.23 -38.91
N ALA A 17 25.46 -24.75 -38.01
CA ALA A 17 25.42 -24.42 -36.60
C ALA A 17 25.73 -22.93 -36.34
N ALA A 18 26.73 -22.36 -37.02
CA ALA A 18 27.08 -20.95 -36.92
C ALA A 18 25.95 -20.03 -37.40
N SER A 19 25.33 -20.32 -38.55
CA SER A 19 24.20 -19.53 -39.06
C SER A 19 22.94 -19.63 -38.17
N ALA A 20 22.68 -20.81 -37.60
CA ALA A 20 21.64 -20.99 -36.60
C ALA A 20 21.94 -20.23 -35.29
N ALA A 21 23.21 -20.15 -34.88
CA ALA A 21 23.64 -19.35 -33.73
C ALA A 21 23.44 -17.84 -34.00
N VAL A 22 23.79 -17.35 -35.19
CA VAL A 22 23.53 -15.96 -35.65
C VAL A 22 22.05 -15.62 -35.53
N THR A 23 21.18 -16.44 -36.12
CA THR A 23 19.72 -16.21 -36.09
C THR A 23 19.17 -16.17 -34.65
N ARG A 24 19.68 -17.05 -33.77
CA ARG A 24 19.31 -17.06 -32.35
C ARG A 24 19.83 -15.81 -31.63
N ALA A 25 21.06 -15.40 -31.89
CA ALA A 25 21.66 -14.22 -31.29
C ALA A 25 20.93 -12.94 -31.70
N GLU A 26 20.56 -12.77 -32.98
CA GLU A 26 19.77 -11.63 -33.45
C GLU A 26 18.40 -11.54 -32.77
N LYS A 27 17.71 -12.67 -32.61
CA LYS A 27 16.42 -12.73 -31.88
C LYS A 27 16.60 -12.33 -30.42
N THR A 28 17.68 -12.77 -29.79
CA THR A 28 17.99 -12.41 -28.40
C THR A 28 18.38 -10.93 -28.27
N ALA A 29 19.18 -10.39 -29.19
CA ALA A 29 19.59 -8.99 -29.21
C ALA A 29 18.38 -8.05 -29.27
N LYS A 30 17.33 -8.39 -30.03
CA LYS A 30 16.07 -7.63 -30.09
C LYS A 30 15.31 -7.56 -28.75
N ARG A 31 15.53 -8.52 -27.84
CA ARG A 31 14.88 -8.58 -26.51
C ARG A 31 15.75 -7.99 -25.40
N LEU A 32 17.02 -7.73 -25.68
CA LEU A 32 17.97 -7.18 -24.72
C LEU A 32 17.91 -5.63 -24.71
N PRO A 33 18.34 -5.00 -23.60
CA PRO A 33 18.46 -3.54 -23.60
C PRO A 33 19.53 -3.09 -24.60
N LYS A 34 19.33 -1.90 -25.19
CA LYS A 34 20.15 -1.36 -26.31
C LYS A 34 21.66 -1.45 -26.10
N LYS A 35 22.15 -1.25 -24.86
CA LYS A 35 23.59 -1.33 -24.55
C LYS A 35 24.14 -2.76 -24.67
N GLN A 36 23.37 -3.76 -24.24
CA GLN A 36 23.75 -5.17 -24.31
C GLN A 36 23.61 -5.70 -25.73
N ALA A 37 22.56 -5.29 -26.46
CA ALA A 37 22.37 -5.66 -27.85
C ALA A 37 23.57 -5.23 -28.73
N ARG A 38 24.04 -4.00 -28.57
CA ARG A 38 25.22 -3.47 -29.29
C ARG A 38 26.51 -4.26 -29.09
N LEU A 39 26.67 -4.92 -27.95
CA LEU A 39 27.86 -5.75 -27.69
C LEU A 39 27.84 -7.08 -28.46
N LEU A 40 26.67 -7.45 -29.02
CA LEU A 40 26.52 -8.66 -29.82
C LEU A 40 26.72 -8.39 -31.30
N ASP A 41 26.54 -7.16 -31.78
CA ASP A 41 26.57 -6.81 -33.21
C ASP A 41 27.89 -7.27 -33.86
N ASP A 42 29.04 -6.87 -33.29
CA ASP A 42 30.37 -7.26 -33.81
C ASP A 42 30.57 -8.79 -33.84
N VAL A 43 30.10 -9.50 -32.80
CA VAL A 43 30.26 -10.96 -32.69
C VAL A 43 29.29 -11.71 -33.61
N ILE A 44 28.13 -11.12 -33.89
CA ILE A 44 27.16 -11.61 -34.87
C ILE A 44 27.76 -11.48 -36.26
N ASP A 45 28.37 -10.35 -36.59
CA ASP A 45 29.00 -10.12 -37.89
C ASP A 45 30.21 -11.04 -38.11
N ASP A 46 31.08 -11.21 -37.10
CA ASP A 46 32.16 -12.21 -37.11
C ASP A 46 31.63 -13.63 -37.41
N ALA A 47 30.51 -14.02 -36.80
CA ALA A 47 29.92 -15.34 -36.99
C ALA A 47 29.22 -15.48 -38.35
N ARG A 48 28.67 -14.41 -38.91
CA ARG A 48 28.13 -14.37 -40.28
C ARG A 48 29.24 -14.56 -41.30
N GLU A 49 30.37 -13.85 -41.14
CA GLU A 49 31.53 -14.00 -42.03
C GLU A 49 32.12 -15.42 -41.97
N ALA A 50 32.14 -16.04 -40.78
CA ALA A 50 32.59 -17.42 -40.63
C ALA A 50 31.64 -18.45 -41.29
N ALA A 51 30.35 -18.12 -41.40
CA ALA A 51 29.34 -18.93 -42.08
C ALA A 51 29.32 -18.70 -43.60
N ASP A 52 29.70 -17.51 -44.08
CA ASP A 52 29.73 -17.16 -45.51
C ASP A 52 31.06 -17.58 -46.17
N VAL A 53 31.21 -18.89 -46.39
CA VAL A 53 32.40 -19.45 -47.02
C VAL A 53 32.16 -19.90 -48.46
N THR A 54 33.10 -19.53 -49.33
CA THR A 54 33.03 -19.95 -50.73
C THR A 54 33.17 -21.47 -50.89
N LYS A 55 32.46 -22.05 -51.86
CA LYS A 55 32.56 -23.48 -52.23
C LYS A 55 34.00 -23.93 -52.50
N LYS A 56 34.85 -23.04 -53.03
CA LYS A 56 36.28 -23.30 -53.25
C LYS A 56 37.03 -23.48 -51.94
N LYS A 57 36.78 -22.64 -50.93
CA LYS A 57 37.39 -22.74 -49.60
C LYS A 57 36.94 -24.02 -48.89
N LEU A 58 35.65 -24.35 -48.97
CA LEU A 58 35.06 -25.57 -48.42
C LEU A 58 35.74 -26.84 -48.97
N ARG A 59 35.95 -26.92 -50.29
CA ARG A 59 36.61 -28.07 -50.94
C ARG A 59 38.11 -28.15 -50.65
N ARG A 60 38.79 -27.01 -50.49
CA ARG A 60 40.26 -26.95 -50.36
C ARG A 60 40.73 -27.08 -48.92
N LYS A 61 39.98 -26.55 -47.96
CA LYS A 61 40.32 -26.50 -46.53
C LYS A 61 39.09 -26.75 -45.64
N PRO A 62 38.42 -27.90 -45.75
CA PRO A 62 37.20 -28.18 -45.00
C PRO A 62 37.42 -28.11 -43.47
N ASP A 63 38.53 -28.67 -42.97
CA ASP A 63 38.79 -28.71 -41.52
C ASP A 63 38.98 -27.30 -40.93
N LYS A 64 39.64 -26.40 -41.68
CA LYS A 64 39.80 -25.00 -41.25
C LYS A 64 38.46 -24.27 -41.23
N VAL A 65 37.62 -24.50 -42.24
CA VAL A 65 36.27 -23.92 -42.29
C VAL A 65 35.43 -24.41 -41.11
N ALA A 66 35.44 -25.71 -40.82
CA ALA A 66 34.73 -26.28 -39.68
C ALA A 66 35.20 -25.64 -38.36
N HIS A 67 36.52 -25.59 -38.14
CA HIS A 67 37.11 -25.00 -36.95
C HIS A 67 36.77 -23.51 -36.78
N ASP A 68 36.88 -22.71 -37.86
CA ASP A 68 36.58 -21.28 -37.81
C ASP A 68 35.09 -21.05 -37.51
N ALA A 69 34.19 -21.80 -38.14
CA ALA A 69 32.74 -21.72 -37.91
C ALA A 69 32.36 -22.16 -36.48
N GLU A 70 32.90 -23.27 -35.98
CA GLU A 70 32.67 -23.71 -34.59
C GLU A 70 33.20 -22.70 -33.57
N ARG A 71 34.39 -22.14 -33.82
CA ARG A 71 34.99 -21.13 -32.94
C ARG A 71 34.13 -19.87 -32.90
N ALA A 72 33.64 -19.41 -34.05
CA ALA A 72 32.77 -18.25 -34.13
C ALA A 72 31.43 -18.51 -33.42
N ALA A 73 30.81 -19.67 -33.64
CA ALA A 73 29.59 -20.08 -32.95
C ALA A 73 29.77 -20.10 -31.41
N ARG A 74 30.85 -20.70 -30.90
CA ARG A 74 31.14 -20.75 -29.46
C ARG A 74 31.39 -19.36 -28.86
N ARG A 75 32.07 -18.47 -29.60
CA ARG A 75 32.29 -17.08 -29.16
C ARG A 75 30.96 -16.33 -29.08
N LEU A 76 30.11 -16.47 -30.10
CA LEU A 76 28.79 -15.87 -30.13
C LEU A 76 27.91 -16.37 -28.99
N GLU A 77 27.85 -17.68 -28.75
CA GLU A 77 27.07 -18.25 -27.64
C GLU A 77 27.53 -17.73 -26.27
N ARG A 78 28.85 -17.64 -26.05
CA ARG A 78 29.41 -17.05 -24.81
C ARG A 78 29.07 -15.56 -24.67
N ALA A 79 29.15 -14.80 -25.75
CA ALA A 79 28.81 -13.38 -25.76
C ALA A 79 27.32 -13.17 -25.44
N VAL A 80 26.44 -13.96 -26.06
CA VAL A 80 24.99 -13.96 -25.78
C VAL A 80 24.72 -14.31 -24.32
N ALA A 81 25.32 -15.37 -23.79
CA ALA A 81 25.14 -15.77 -22.40
C ALA A 81 25.59 -14.66 -21.43
N LYS A 82 26.75 -14.02 -21.70
CA LYS A 82 27.25 -12.89 -20.90
C LYS A 82 26.31 -11.69 -20.97
N ALA A 83 25.77 -11.36 -22.14
CA ALA A 83 24.87 -10.25 -22.34
C ALA A 83 23.53 -10.45 -21.60
N VAL A 84 22.97 -11.66 -21.66
CA VAL A 84 21.75 -12.04 -20.92
C VAL A 84 22.00 -11.98 -19.41
N ALA A 85 23.07 -12.59 -18.91
CA ALA A 85 23.40 -12.56 -17.48
C ALA A 85 23.60 -11.11 -16.96
N ALA A 86 24.24 -10.25 -17.77
CA ALA A 86 24.40 -8.83 -17.42
C ALA A 86 23.05 -8.09 -17.39
N ALA A 87 22.14 -8.38 -18.32
CA ALA A 87 20.80 -7.80 -18.33
C ALA A 87 19.97 -8.26 -17.14
N GLU A 88 20.00 -9.56 -16.81
CA GLU A 88 19.29 -10.13 -15.67
C GLU A 88 19.82 -9.61 -14.34
N ARG A 89 21.15 -9.56 -14.15
CA ARG A 89 21.75 -8.97 -12.95
C ARG A 89 21.29 -7.52 -12.76
N LYS A 90 21.27 -6.75 -13.85
CA LYS A 90 20.79 -5.36 -13.80
C LYS A 90 19.29 -5.28 -13.49
N ALA A 91 18.48 -6.19 -14.02
CA ALA A 91 17.06 -6.25 -13.72
C ALA A 91 16.81 -6.59 -12.24
N ARG A 92 17.55 -7.56 -11.69
CA ARG A 92 17.49 -7.94 -10.26
C ARG A 92 17.83 -6.77 -9.35
N LEU A 93 18.95 -6.07 -9.60
CA LEU A 93 19.34 -4.91 -8.81
C LEU A 93 18.29 -3.78 -8.85
N ARG A 94 17.62 -3.59 -9.99
CA ARG A 94 16.52 -2.61 -10.08
C ARG A 94 15.27 -3.06 -9.34
N ALA A 95 14.92 -4.34 -9.42
CA ALA A 95 13.79 -4.90 -8.71
C ALA A 95 14.00 -4.82 -7.19
N GLU A 96 15.21 -5.14 -6.71
CA GLU A 96 15.59 -5.04 -5.31
C GLU A 96 15.57 -3.59 -4.81
N ALA A 97 16.13 -2.65 -5.60
CA ALA A 97 16.05 -1.23 -5.28
C ALA A 97 14.60 -0.72 -5.23
N HIS A 98 13.74 -1.18 -6.15
CA HIS A 98 12.33 -0.83 -6.15
C HIS A 98 11.60 -1.40 -4.93
N SER A 99 11.82 -2.68 -4.57
CA SER A 99 11.21 -3.27 -3.38
C SER A 99 11.69 -2.60 -2.10
N ALA A 100 12.97 -2.23 -2.01
CA ALA A 100 13.51 -1.50 -0.88
C ALA A 100 12.87 -0.10 -0.76
N ALA A 101 12.66 0.60 -1.89
CA ALA A 101 11.97 1.89 -1.88
C ALA A 101 10.51 1.77 -1.45
N VAL A 102 9.79 0.74 -1.90
CA VAL A 102 8.40 0.48 -1.46
C VAL A 102 8.35 0.19 0.03
N ALA A 103 9.22 -0.70 0.52
CA ALA A 103 9.28 -1.04 1.95
C ALA A 103 9.62 0.17 2.82
N ALA A 104 10.52 1.05 2.38
CA ALA A 104 10.82 2.30 3.08
C ALA A 104 9.60 3.23 3.14
N ALA A 105 8.89 3.41 2.02
CA ALA A 105 7.69 4.23 1.98
C ALA A 105 6.55 3.68 2.87
N GLU A 106 6.41 2.35 2.94
CA GLU A 106 5.45 1.70 3.85
C GLU A 106 5.85 1.88 5.31
N ALA A 107 7.13 1.71 5.65
CA ALA A 107 7.64 1.93 6.99
C ALA A 107 7.41 3.38 7.46
N GLU A 108 7.64 4.37 6.59
CA GLU A 108 7.35 5.78 6.89
C GLU A 108 5.86 6.03 7.16
N ARG A 109 4.97 5.43 6.37
CA ARG A 109 3.52 5.53 6.58
C ARG A 109 3.10 4.93 7.92
N VAL A 110 3.62 3.74 8.25
CA VAL A 110 3.33 3.08 9.54
C VAL A 110 3.88 3.91 10.70
N ALA A 111 5.10 4.44 10.59
CA ALA A 111 5.67 5.30 11.62
C ALA A 111 4.85 6.58 11.82
N ALA A 112 4.37 7.20 10.73
CA ALA A 112 3.50 8.36 10.79
C ALA A 112 2.15 8.05 11.47
N GLN A 113 1.54 6.90 11.15
CA GLN A 113 0.30 6.45 11.80
C GLN A 113 0.50 6.22 13.30
N ARG A 114 1.56 5.50 13.70
CA ARG A 114 1.88 5.28 15.12
C ARG A 114 2.15 6.57 15.88
N ALA A 115 2.83 7.53 15.25
CA ALA A 115 3.05 8.84 15.83
C ALA A 115 1.74 9.64 16.00
N ALA A 116 0.81 9.53 15.04
CA ALA A 116 -0.50 10.15 15.13
C ALA A 116 -1.35 9.52 16.24
N GLU A 117 -1.38 8.19 16.32
CA GLU A 117 -2.06 7.42 17.38
C GLU A 117 -1.52 7.79 18.77
N ALA A 118 -0.19 7.82 18.94
CA ALA A 118 0.44 8.18 20.21
C ALA A 118 0.09 9.62 20.63
N LYS A 119 0.05 10.56 19.68
CA LYS A 119 -0.40 11.94 19.96
C LYS A 119 -1.88 12.00 20.35
N ALA A 120 -2.73 11.21 19.70
CA ALA A 120 -4.15 11.13 20.02
C ALA A 120 -4.38 10.54 21.42
N ALA A 121 -3.69 9.44 21.75
CA ALA A 121 -3.74 8.81 23.07
C ALA A 121 -3.30 9.76 24.19
N ARG A 122 -2.18 10.49 24.01
CA ARG A 122 -1.74 11.50 24.99
C ARG A 122 -2.75 12.63 25.19
N LYS A 123 -3.41 13.08 24.12
CA LYS A 123 -4.48 14.09 24.24
C LYS A 123 -5.71 13.54 24.97
N ALA A 124 -6.07 12.29 24.74
CA ALA A 124 -7.16 11.63 25.45
C ALA A 124 -6.84 11.50 26.94
N ALA A 125 -5.64 11.02 27.30
CA ALA A 125 -5.18 10.91 28.69
C ALA A 125 -5.20 12.25 29.43
N ARG A 126 -4.68 13.32 28.82
CA ARG A 126 -4.73 14.67 29.42
C ARG A 126 -6.16 15.18 29.62
N ARG A 127 -7.10 14.82 28.73
CA ARG A 127 -8.51 15.19 28.89
C ARG A 127 -9.15 14.41 30.03
N SER A 128 -8.88 13.10 30.15
CA SER A 128 -9.40 12.30 31.25
C SER A 128 -8.84 12.74 32.60
N GLU A 129 -7.54 13.06 32.69
CA GLU A 129 -6.94 13.61 33.91
C GLU A 129 -7.61 14.93 34.33
N LYS A 130 -7.87 15.83 33.38
CA LYS A 130 -8.56 17.10 33.68
C LYS A 130 -10.00 16.89 34.16
N VAL A 131 -10.71 15.91 33.61
CA VAL A 131 -12.07 15.56 34.03
C VAL A 131 -12.05 14.94 35.43
N ALA A 132 -11.12 14.03 35.70
CA ALA A 132 -10.95 13.42 37.02
C ALA A 132 -10.62 14.48 38.08
N ALA A 133 -9.67 15.38 37.82
CA ALA A 133 -9.32 16.46 38.74
C ALA A 133 -10.50 17.40 39.04
N ARG A 134 -11.37 17.67 38.04
CA ARG A 134 -12.58 18.48 38.27
C ARG A 134 -13.59 17.74 39.13
N ALA A 135 -13.80 16.44 38.87
CA ALA A 135 -14.70 15.62 39.68
C ALA A 135 -14.23 15.50 41.14
N GLU A 136 -12.92 15.42 41.39
CA GLU A 136 -12.35 15.43 42.75
C GLU A 136 -12.60 16.76 43.47
N LEU A 137 -12.44 17.90 42.80
CA LEU A 137 -12.76 19.22 43.38
C LEU A 137 -14.26 19.37 43.67
N ASP A 138 -15.11 18.94 42.74
CA ASP A 138 -16.57 18.98 42.92
C ASP A 138 -17.01 18.06 44.09
N ALA A 139 -16.36 16.90 44.26
CA ALA A 139 -16.60 16.01 45.39
C ALA A 139 -16.16 16.62 46.73
N ALA A 140 -14.95 17.20 46.79
CA ALA A 140 -14.45 17.87 48.00
C ALA A 140 -15.36 19.04 48.42
N ALA A 141 -15.84 19.83 47.46
CA ALA A 141 -16.79 20.92 47.74
C ALA A 141 -18.13 20.40 48.27
N ALA A 142 -18.60 19.23 47.80
CA ALA A 142 -19.81 18.60 48.32
C ALA A 142 -19.62 18.09 49.76
N ASP A 143 -18.45 17.52 50.07
CA ASP A 143 -18.10 17.08 51.43
C ASP A 143 -18.03 18.27 52.40
N ASP A 144 -17.39 19.38 52.00
CA ASP A 144 -17.33 20.62 52.79
C ASP A 144 -18.73 21.20 53.03
N ALA A 145 -19.59 21.23 52.00
CA ALA A 145 -20.97 21.68 52.14
C ALA A 145 -21.78 20.80 53.10
N LEU A 146 -21.57 19.48 53.07
CA LEU A 146 -22.20 18.55 54.01
C LEU A 146 -21.71 18.79 55.45
N ALA A 147 -20.41 19.01 55.64
CA ALA A 147 -19.84 19.32 56.95
C ALA A 147 -20.40 20.63 57.53
N VAL A 148 -20.57 21.66 56.71
CA VAL A 148 -21.21 22.92 57.12
C VAL A 148 -22.68 22.69 57.50
N ALA A 149 -23.43 21.91 56.72
CA ALA A 149 -24.82 21.58 57.03
C ALA A 149 -24.97 20.83 58.36
N LEU A 150 -24.03 19.93 58.69
CA LEU A 150 -24.03 19.17 59.94
C LEU A 150 -23.55 19.98 61.16
N SER A 151 -22.76 21.05 60.94
CA SER A 151 -22.27 21.95 62.00
C SER A 151 -23.18 23.16 62.25
N ALA A 152 -24.21 23.36 61.43
CA ALA A 152 -25.21 24.40 61.66
C ALA A 152 -26.04 24.06 62.92
N PRO A 153 -26.34 25.04 63.80
CA PRO A 153 -27.19 24.80 64.97
C PRO A 153 -28.58 24.34 64.51
N ALA A 154 -29.09 23.30 65.17
CA ALA A 154 -30.36 22.68 64.87
C ALA A 154 -31.47 23.73 64.73
N PRO A 155 -32.18 23.83 63.58
CA PRO A 155 -33.46 24.49 63.57
C PRO A 155 -34.40 23.70 64.48
N GLU A 156 -35.03 24.42 65.42
CA GLU A 156 -36.07 23.89 66.29
C GLU A 156 -37.16 23.19 65.46
N PRO A 157 -37.74 22.08 65.96
CA PRO A 157 -38.68 21.28 65.20
C PRO A 157 -40.06 21.94 65.16
N GLU A 158 -40.42 22.58 64.06
CA GLU A 158 -41.83 22.79 63.73
C GLU A 158 -42.33 21.70 62.79
N SER A 159 -43.17 20.86 63.40
CA SER A 159 -44.42 20.30 62.87
C SER A 159 -44.38 19.54 61.54
N ALA A 160 -44.47 18.23 61.73
CA ALA A 160 -44.99 17.24 60.82
C ALA A 160 -46.18 17.71 59.97
N SER A 161 -46.11 17.43 58.66
CA SER A 161 -47.23 16.88 57.89
C SER A 161 -46.73 16.34 56.55
N ALA A 162 -46.89 15.03 56.38
CA ALA A 162 -46.94 14.30 55.12
C ALA A 162 -48.08 13.27 55.27
N PRO A 163 -48.59 12.60 54.22
CA PRO A 163 -48.32 12.76 52.78
C PRO A 163 -49.61 12.79 51.94
N LEU A 164 -49.52 13.03 50.63
CA LEU A 164 -50.20 12.17 49.64
C LEU A 164 -49.69 12.44 48.21
N MET A 165 -49.39 11.34 47.53
CA MET A 165 -48.98 11.26 46.13
C MET A 165 -50.12 11.64 45.19
N LEU A 166 -49.79 12.32 44.09
CA LEU A 166 -50.45 12.07 42.80
C LEU A 166 -49.50 12.47 41.67
N VAL A 167 -48.98 11.42 41.04
CA VAL A 167 -48.44 11.40 39.69
C VAL A 167 -49.60 11.57 38.73
N ASP A 168 -49.54 12.56 37.85
CA ASP A 168 -50.07 12.46 36.49
C ASP A 168 -49.29 13.42 35.58
N ASP A 169 -48.74 12.81 34.53
CA ASP A 169 -48.03 13.37 33.40
C ASP A 169 -48.85 14.42 32.64
N GLU A 170 -48.38 15.67 32.59
CA GLU A 170 -48.76 16.67 31.59
C GLU A 170 -47.52 17.55 31.30
N ASP A 171 -46.55 17.00 30.57
CA ASP A 171 -45.44 17.79 30.01
C ASP A 171 -45.59 17.81 28.48
N SER A 172 -46.67 18.45 28.04
CA SER A 172 -46.81 18.92 26.67
C SER A 172 -46.14 20.31 26.61
N PRO A 173 -44.90 20.43 26.10
CA PRO A 173 -44.24 21.71 26.04
C PRO A 173 -44.96 22.60 25.02
N ALA A 174 -45.50 23.73 25.47
CA ALA A 174 -46.04 24.73 24.57
C ALA A 174 -45.04 25.00 23.44
N ALA A 175 -45.49 25.00 22.19
CA ALA A 175 -44.64 25.02 20.99
C ALA A 175 -43.54 26.11 21.00
N GLY A 176 -43.76 27.22 21.72
CA GLY A 176 -42.79 28.30 21.90
C GLY A 176 -41.52 27.92 22.68
N ASP A 177 -41.57 26.92 23.57
CA ASP A 177 -40.39 26.46 24.32
C ASP A 177 -39.52 25.53 23.46
N LEU A 178 -40.11 24.76 22.55
CA LEU A 178 -39.38 23.92 21.60
C LEU A 178 -38.60 24.77 20.57
N GLU A 179 -39.12 25.95 20.20
CA GLU A 179 -38.44 26.88 19.29
C GLU A 179 -37.13 27.44 19.87
N ARG A 180 -37.04 27.58 21.20
CA ARG A 180 -35.84 28.05 21.90
C ARG A 180 -34.75 26.99 21.99
N LEU A 181 -35.11 25.72 21.85
CA LEU A 181 -34.15 24.62 21.90
C LEU A 181 -33.28 24.54 20.64
N THR A 182 -32.04 24.09 20.84
CA THR A 182 -31.12 23.78 19.75
C THR A 182 -31.50 22.46 19.06
N VAL A 183 -31.08 22.28 17.80
CA VAL A 183 -31.35 21.04 17.05
C VAL A 183 -30.84 19.79 17.78
N ALA A 184 -29.72 19.89 18.51
CA ALA A 184 -29.18 18.78 19.29
C ALA A 184 -30.08 18.40 20.47
N GLN A 185 -30.63 19.39 21.19
CA GLN A 185 -31.55 19.17 22.30
C GLN A 185 -32.87 18.56 21.81
N LEU A 186 -33.41 19.04 20.69
CA LEU A 186 -34.60 18.47 20.07
C LEU A 186 -34.39 17.00 19.65
N ARG A 187 -33.24 16.67 19.06
CA ARG A 187 -32.90 15.27 18.71
C ARG A 187 -32.72 14.37 19.94
N SER A 188 -32.19 14.91 21.04
CA SER A 188 -32.07 14.18 22.31
C SER A 188 -33.45 13.87 22.88
N ARG A 189 -34.38 14.83 22.82
CA ARG A 189 -35.76 14.65 23.29
C ARG A 189 -36.53 13.67 22.40
N ALA A 190 -36.38 13.76 21.08
CA ALA A 190 -36.95 12.79 20.13
C ALA A 190 -36.43 11.35 20.37
N ARG A 191 -35.15 11.21 20.75
CA ARG A 191 -34.59 9.90 21.15
C ARG A 191 -35.18 9.39 22.46
N ALA A 192 -35.34 10.27 23.45
CA ALA A 192 -35.91 9.90 24.75
C ALA A 192 -37.36 9.42 24.63
N LEU A 193 -38.13 10.00 23.70
CA LEU A 193 -39.48 9.58 23.34
C LEU A 193 -39.53 8.38 22.37
N GLY A 194 -38.37 7.83 21.99
CA GLY A 194 -38.30 6.63 21.16
C GLY A 194 -38.59 6.84 19.67
N HIS A 195 -38.66 8.08 19.18
CA HIS A 195 -38.80 8.32 17.74
C HIS A 195 -37.55 7.84 16.98
N SER A 196 -37.73 7.32 15.77
CA SER A 196 -36.63 6.95 14.86
C SER A 196 -36.63 7.84 13.61
N GLY A 197 -35.51 7.92 12.89
CA GLY A 197 -35.41 8.75 11.66
C GLY A 197 -35.24 10.26 11.87
N TYR A 198 -35.23 10.75 13.10
CA TYR A 198 -35.10 12.19 13.45
C TYR A 198 -33.76 12.84 13.05
N SER A 199 -32.72 12.05 12.77
CA SER A 199 -31.37 12.57 12.45
C SER A 199 -31.31 13.42 11.17
N ARG A 200 -32.23 13.20 10.23
CA ARG A 200 -32.29 13.93 8.95
C ARG A 200 -33.31 15.08 8.96
N LEU A 201 -34.07 15.23 10.03
CA LEU A 201 -35.09 16.27 10.14
C LEU A 201 -34.46 17.64 10.41
N THR A 202 -35.07 18.67 9.83
CA THR A 202 -34.76 20.08 10.06
C THR A 202 -35.33 20.56 11.40
N LYS A 203 -34.89 21.71 11.92
CA LYS A 203 -35.35 22.22 13.23
C LYS A 203 -36.87 22.34 13.32
N ALA A 204 -37.52 22.90 12.30
CA ALA A 204 -38.97 23.03 12.25
C ALA A 204 -39.68 21.66 12.20
N ALA A 205 -39.16 20.71 11.42
CA ALA A 205 -39.71 19.35 11.35
C ALA A 205 -39.52 18.58 12.66
N LEU A 206 -38.45 18.85 13.42
CA LEU A 206 -38.26 18.29 14.75
C LEU A 206 -39.21 18.89 15.78
N ILE A 207 -39.51 20.19 15.68
CA ILE A 207 -40.49 20.85 16.56
C ILE A 207 -41.88 20.28 16.28
N GLY A 208 -42.29 20.17 15.02
CA GLY A 208 -43.59 19.59 14.66
C GLY A 208 -43.74 18.09 14.95
N LEU A 209 -42.64 17.36 15.16
CA LEU A 209 -42.66 15.96 15.62
C LEU A 209 -42.85 15.88 17.15
N LEU A 210 -42.44 16.92 17.88
CA LEU A 210 -42.37 16.96 19.34
C LEU A 210 -43.45 17.83 19.98
N SER A 211 -44.24 18.53 19.17
CA SER A 211 -45.40 19.35 19.55
C SER A 211 -46.67 18.55 19.65
#